data_AF-A0A6D2L1I2-F1
#
_entry.id   AF-A0A6D2L1I2-F1
#
_cell.length_a   1.000
_cell.length_b   1.000
_cell.length_c   1.000
_cell.angle_alpha   90.00
_cell.angle_beta   90.00
_cell.angle_gamma   90.00
#
_symmetry.space_group_name_H-M   'P 1'
#
loop_
_entity.id
_entity.type
_entity.pdbx_description
1 polymer ?
#
loop_
_entity_poly.entity_id
_entity_poly.type
_entity_poly.pdbx_seq_one_letter_code
_entity_poly.pdbx_strand_id
1 'polypeptide(L)'
;MSVIRNLALESDAKRLQKIEQEIRDFVNQKSKTPIKSNPRSCGHWYVRYRVCIVCKSKVDKREGRAFDYLVQGLQLSHEAVTLTKRFTTQYYSLKEKKLHLVLDLDNTLLHVMNVSRLSKAEKYLIKEASSTSPLRDDLWKIEVGKYSTEYLTKLRPFVRDFLEEANEMFTVSVYTMGSRDYAKALLELIDPEEVYFEGRVITGDDSPYVKTLDLVLAEERGVVIVDDTRSVWTHHKSNLVEISKYYYFRDNAQQESSSKPYSEEKSDESEGDGGLANVLKLLKEVHCGFFRVKKDQLLSQDVRLLLKDIDVKLL
;
A
#
# COMPACT_ATOMS: atom_id res chain seq x y z
N MET A 1 21.29 1.01 -0.10
CA MET A 1 20.77 2.21 0.60
C MET A 1 19.71 2.80 -0.29
N SER A 2 18.45 2.42 -0.06
CA SER A 2 17.30 2.73 -0.93
C SER A 2 17.33 4.19 -1.38
N VAL A 3 17.21 4.41 -2.68
CA VAL A 3 17.13 5.72 -3.35
C VAL A 3 16.03 6.61 -2.75
N ILE A 4 15.06 6.04 -2.03
CA ILE A 4 13.98 6.75 -1.37
C ILE A 4 14.36 7.32 0.01
N ARG A 5 15.37 6.77 0.71
CA ARG A 5 15.75 7.18 2.08
C ARG A 5 16.05 8.68 2.28
N ASN A 6 16.41 9.41 1.21
CA ASN A 6 16.71 10.85 1.30
C ASN A 6 15.56 11.78 0.89
N LEU A 7 14.38 11.24 0.55
CA LEU A 7 13.30 12.04 -0.03
C LEU A 7 12.37 12.68 1.01
N ALA A 8 12.35 12.22 2.27
CA ALA A 8 11.47 12.76 3.32
C ALA A 8 11.70 14.26 3.63
N LEU A 9 12.89 14.80 3.33
CA LEU A 9 13.26 16.22 3.57
C LEU A 9 13.36 17.06 2.29
N GLU A 10 13.09 16.48 1.12
CA GLU A 10 13.22 17.17 -0.17
C GLU A 10 11.88 17.68 -0.69
N SER A 11 11.87 18.89 -1.25
CA SER A 11 10.68 19.43 -1.91
C SER A 11 10.23 18.51 -3.05
N ASP A 12 8.91 18.43 -3.28
CA ASP A 12 8.30 17.61 -4.34
C ASP A 12 8.95 17.77 -5.72
N ALA A 13 9.52 18.94 -6.00
CA ALA A 13 10.23 19.22 -7.25
C ALA A 13 11.52 18.41 -7.39
N LYS A 14 12.27 18.19 -6.30
CA LYS A 14 13.48 17.38 -6.28
C LYS A 14 13.17 15.89 -6.39
N ARG A 15 12.12 15.42 -5.70
CA ARG A 15 11.60 14.04 -5.82
C ARG A 15 11.28 13.68 -7.27
N LEU A 16 10.56 14.56 -7.97
CA LEU A 16 10.18 14.35 -9.38
C LEU A 16 11.40 14.36 -10.33
N GLN A 17 12.35 15.27 -10.14
CA GLN A 17 13.56 15.31 -10.97
C GLN A 17 14.39 14.03 -10.86
N LYS A 18 14.45 13.43 -9.66
CA LYS A 18 15.19 12.20 -9.42
C LYS A 18 14.54 10.99 -10.11
N ILE A 19 13.22 10.83 -9.96
CA ILE A 19 12.44 9.79 -10.65
C ILE A 19 12.61 9.93 -12.17
N GLU A 20 12.55 11.16 -12.68
CA GLU A 20 12.70 11.45 -14.10
C GLU A 20 14.10 11.11 -14.64
N GLN A 21 15.15 11.43 -13.87
CA GLN A 21 16.53 11.14 -14.25
C GLN A 21 16.78 9.63 -14.31
N GLU A 22 16.30 8.88 -13.33
CA GLU A 22 16.46 7.42 -13.27
C GLU A 22 15.69 6.71 -14.38
N ILE A 23 14.48 7.16 -14.71
CA ILE A 23 13.70 6.66 -15.84
C ILE A 23 14.43 6.97 -17.16
N ARG A 24 14.98 8.18 -17.33
CA ARG A 24 15.75 8.55 -18.54
C ARG A 24 16.99 7.69 -18.71
N ASP A 25 17.78 7.51 -17.65
CA ASP A 25 19.03 6.76 -17.71
C ASP A 25 18.78 5.28 -18.05
N PHE A 26 17.68 4.71 -17.55
CA PHE A 26 17.27 3.36 -17.88
C PHE A 26 16.81 3.18 -19.33
N VAL A 27 16.00 4.11 -19.85
CA VAL A 27 15.55 4.09 -21.25
C VAL A 27 16.75 4.15 -22.20
N ASN A 28 17.73 5.01 -21.88
CA ASN A 28 18.95 5.19 -22.68
C ASN A 28 19.90 3.97 -22.65
N GLN A 29 19.90 3.17 -21.58
CA GLN A 29 20.77 1.98 -21.44
C GLN A 29 20.33 0.77 -22.29
N LYS A 30 19.04 0.66 -22.69
CA LYS A 30 18.54 -0.49 -23.47
C LYS A 30 18.43 -0.25 -24.98
N SER A 31 18.52 1.00 -25.45
CA SER A 31 18.49 1.32 -26.87
C SER A 31 19.90 1.26 -27.49
N LYS A 32 20.23 0.19 -28.25
CA LYS A 32 21.44 0.12 -29.09
C LYS A 32 21.43 1.08 -30.28
N THR A 33 20.30 1.73 -30.53
CA THR A 33 20.24 2.96 -31.30
C THR A 33 20.30 4.12 -30.30
N PRO A 34 21.24 5.07 -30.42
CA PRO A 34 21.08 6.34 -29.74
C PRO A 34 19.73 6.87 -30.20
N ILE A 35 18.78 7.04 -29.28
CA ILE A 35 17.65 7.92 -29.56
C ILE A 35 18.35 9.22 -29.90
N LYS A 36 18.39 9.58 -31.20
CA LYS A 36 18.76 10.93 -31.62
C LYS A 36 17.91 11.81 -30.74
N SER A 37 18.55 12.52 -29.82
CA SER A 37 17.92 13.47 -28.94
C SER A 37 17.25 14.47 -29.83
N ASN A 38 15.97 14.23 -30.13
CA ASN A 38 15.14 15.25 -30.69
C ASN A 38 14.68 16.03 -29.46
N PRO A 39 15.09 17.29 -29.26
CA PRO A 39 14.62 18.11 -28.15
C PRO A 39 13.12 18.47 -28.28
N ARG A 40 12.39 17.78 -29.18
CA ARG A 40 11.05 18.10 -29.68
C ARG A 40 10.11 16.87 -29.72
N SER A 41 10.12 16.01 -28.70
CA SER A 41 8.92 15.20 -28.40
C SER A 41 8.44 15.54 -26.99
N CYS A 42 7.74 16.66 -26.82
CA CYS A 42 7.30 17.08 -25.49
C CYS A 42 6.36 16.08 -24.83
N GLY A 43 5.62 15.28 -25.62
CA GLY A 43 4.91 14.02 -25.29
C GLY A 43 3.90 14.08 -24.14
N HIS A 44 3.93 15.13 -23.33
CA HIS A 44 3.24 15.39 -22.07
C HIS A 44 3.05 14.17 -21.15
N TRP A 45 4.04 13.28 -21.14
CA TRP A 45 4.04 12.04 -20.36
C TRP A 45 3.96 12.27 -18.85
N TYR A 46 4.57 13.34 -18.37
CA TYR A 46 4.57 13.73 -16.97
C TYR A 46 4.17 15.20 -16.88
N VAL A 47 3.05 15.45 -16.22
CA VAL A 47 2.42 16.77 -16.09
C VAL A 47 2.19 17.04 -14.63
N ARG A 48 2.55 18.24 -14.14
CA ARG A 48 2.24 18.68 -12.78
C ARG A 48 1.49 20.00 -12.83
N TYR A 49 0.34 20.09 -12.17
CA TYR A 49 -0.52 21.30 -12.19
C TYR A 49 -0.80 21.80 -13.62
N ARG A 50 -1.03 20.86 -14.55
CA ARG A 50 -1.24 21.13 -15.99
C ARG A 50 -0.07 21.75 -16.71
N VAL A 51 1.13 21.65 -16.16
CA VAL A 51 2.37 22.07 -16.81
C VAL A 51 3.20 20.84 -17.05
N CYS A 52 3.59 20.60 -18.30
CA CYS A 52 4.52 19.53 -18.62
C CYS A 52 5.85 19.76 -17.89
N ILE A 53 6.31 18.76 -17.12
CA ILE A 53 7.54 18.93 -16.34
C ILE A 53 8.78 19.08 -17.24
N VAL A 54 8.72 18.56 -18.47
CA VAL A 54 9.82 18.57 -19.44
C VAL A 54 9.84 19.88 -20.22
N CYS A 55 8.83 20.13 -21.05
CA CYS A 55 8.82 21.26 -21.98
C CYS A 55 8.20 22.55 -21.41
N LYS A 56 7.65 22.51 -20.19
CA LYS A 56 7.03 23.63 -19.49
C LYS A 56 5.78 24.22 -20.18
N SER A 57 5.25 23.59 -21.23
CA SER A 57 3.99 23.97 -21.85
C SER A 57 2.80 23.69 -20.90
N LYS A 58 1.72 24.45 -21.07
CA LYS A 58 0.43 24.12 -20.46
C LYS A 58 -0.24 22.99 -21.24
N VAL A 59 -0.84 22.04 -20.52
CA VAL A 59 -1.51 20.85 -21.07
C VAL A 59 -2.99 20.89 -20.67
N ASP A 60 -3.89 20.47 -21.56
CA ASP A 60 -5.32 20.41 -21.25
C ASP A 60 -5.63 19.27 -20.25
N LYS A 61 -6.75 19.37 -19.51
CA LYS A 61 -7.09 18.53 -18.34
C LYS A 61 -7.16 17.01 -18.60
N ARG A 62 -7.19 16.53 -19.84
CA ARG A 62 -7.68 15.17 -20.17
C ARG A 62 -6.62 14.16 -20.63
N GLU A 63 -5.34 14.52 -20.66
CA GLU A 63 -4.33 13.68 -21.34
C GLU A 63 -3.64 12.64 -20.44
N GLY A 64 -3.98 12.53 -19.14
CA GLY A 64 -3.31 11.60 -18.23
C GLY A 64 -4.11 11.17 -17.01
N ARG A 65 -3.63 10.12 -16.36
CA ARG A 65 -4.13 9.61 -15.08
C ARG A 65 -3.49 10.38 -13.93
N ALA A 66 -4.31 10.74 -12.95
CA ALA A 66 -3.88 11.42 -11.73
C ALA A 66 -3.11 10.47 -10.78
N PHE A 67 -2.05 11.00 -10.18
CA PHE A 67 -1.24 10.38 -9.12
C PHE A 67 -1.01 11.39 -7.98
N ASP A 68 -2.03 12.18 -7.66
CA ASP A 68 -2.01 13.23 -6.64
C ASP A 68 -1.57 12.71 -5.27
N TYR A 69 -1.85 11.44 -4.98
CA TYR A 69 -1.42 10.78 -3.74
C TYR A 69 0.10 10.67 -3.59
N LEU A 70 0.86 10.59 -4.70
CA LEU A 70 2.33 10.58 -4.68
C LEU A 70 2.88 12.01 -4.65
N VAL A 71 2.38 12.84 -5.56
CA VAL A 71 2.77 14.24 -5.69
C VAL A 71 1.56 15.03 -6.15
N GLN A 72 1.18 16.04 -5.38
CA GLN A 72 0.01 16.85 -5.69
C GLN A 72 0.10 17.47 -7.10
N GLY A 73 -0.98 17.31 -7.86
CA GLY A 73 -1.15 17.78 -9.24
C GLY A 73 -0.46 16.91 -10.29
N LEU A 74 0.16 15.79 -9.93
CA LEU A 74 0.86 14.89 -10.86
C LEU A 74 -0.12 14.10 -11.72
N GLN A 75 0.12 14.10 -13.03
CA GLN A 75 -0.58 13.30 -14.00
C GLN A 75 0.40 12.63 -14.95
N LEU A 76 0.16 11.36 -15.26
CA LEU A 76 0.96 10.58 -16.20
C LEU A 76 0.11 10.16 -17.40
N SER A 77 0.66 10.26 -18.61
CA SER A 77 0.02 9.65 -19.78
C SER A 77 -0.01 8.12 -19.65
N HIS A 78 -0.82 7.44 -20.47
CA HIS A 78 -0.91 5.98 -20.43
C HIS A 78 0.44 5.29 -20.71
N GLU A 79 1.20 5.81 -21.68
CA GLU A 79 2.54 5.33 -22.04
C GLU A 79 3.51 5.56 -20.89
N ALA A 80 3.44 6.72 -20.23
CA ALA A 80 4.27 7.06 -19.09
C ALA A 80 4.00 6.12 -17.90
N VAL A 81 2.74 5.83 -17.60
CA VAL A 81 2.37 4.84 -16.57
C VAL A 81 2.97 3.48 -16.90
N THR A 82 2.79 3.00 -18.13
CA THR A 82 3.28 1.68 -18.56
C THR A 82 4.79 1.56 -18.41
N LEU A 83 5.54 2.57 -18.87
CA LEU A 83 6.99 2.57 -18.78
C LEU A 83 7.50 2.75 -17.36
N THR A 84 6.82 3.58 -16.55
CA THR A 84 7.16 3.75 -15.13
C THR A 84 6.96 2.45 -14.38
N LYS A 85 5.81 1.77 -14.55
CA LYS A 85 5.56 0.44 -13.96
C LYS A 85 6.67 -0.55 -14.29
N ARG A 86 7.02 -0.65 -15.58
CA ARG A 86 8.08 -1.54 -16.06
C ARG A 86 9.43 -1.20 -15.46
N PHE A 87 9.80 0.08 -15.44
CA PHE A 87 11.05 0.52 -14.86
C PHE A 87 11.11 0.19 -13.37
N THR A 88 10.10 0.61 -12.61
CA THR A 88 10.01 0.40 -11.16
C THR A 88 10.17 -1.08 -10.83
N THR A 89 9.36 -1.96 -11.43
CA THR A 89 9.45 -3.41 -11.15
C THR A 89 10.83 -3.97 -11.49
N GLN A 90 11.42 -3.59 -12.62
CA GLN A 90 12.76 -4.06 -13.00
C GLN A 90 13.85 -3.55 -12.07
N TYR A 91 13.77 -2.29 -11.65
CA TYR A 91 14.71 -1.69 -10.72
C TYR A 91 14.68 -2.42 -9.39
N TYR A 92 13.51 -2.51 -8.74
CA TYR A 92 13.39 -3.15 -7.42
C TYR A 92 13.75 -4.63 -7.46
N SER A 93 13.31 -5.38 -8.48
CA SER A 93 13.65 -6.80 -8.59
C SER A 93 15.15 -7.03 -8.87
N LEU A 94 15.78 -6.26 -9.76
CA LEU A 94 17.18 -6.51 -10.17
C LEU A 94 18.25 -5.85 -9.30
N LYS A 95 17.91 -4.76 -8.61
CA LYS A 95 18.85 -3.95 -7.83
C LYS A 95 18.64 -4.10 -6.33
N GLU A 96 17.40 -4.03 -5.87
CA GLU A 96 17.07 -4.09 -4.44
C GLU A 96 16.64 -5.49 -3.99
N LYS A 97 16.44 -6.42 -4.94
CA LYS A 97 15.90 -7.77 -4.67
C LYS A 97 14.56 -7.70 -3.90
N LYS A 98 13.74 -6.70 -4.25
CA LYS A 98 12.42 -6.47 -3.66
C LYS A 98 11.29 -6.66 -4.67
N LEU A 99 10.12 -7.03 -4.14
CA LEU A 99 8.83 -7.01 -4.83
C LEU A 99 7.98 -5.82 -4.34
N HIS A 100 6.73 -5.73 -4.75
CA HIS A 100 5.78 -4.70 -4.29
C HIS A 100 4.64 -5.33 -3.50
N LEU A 101 4.29 -4.72 -2.37
CA LEU A 101 3.22 -5.18 -1.50
C LEU A 101 2.18 -4.06 -1.36
N VAL A 102 0.91 -4.39 -1.61
CA VAL A 102 -0.22 -3.49 -1.41
C VAL A 102 -1.04 -4.02 -0.23
N LEU A 103 -1.21 -3.20 0.80
CA LEU A 103 -1.91 -3.55 2.03
C LEU A 103 -3.20 -2.72 2.16
N ASP A 104 -4.30 -3.37 2.50
CA ASP A 104 -5.46 -2.66 3.07
C ASP A 104 -5.20 -2.25 4.54
N LEU A 105 -6.03 -1.37 5.09
CA LEU A 105 -5.96 -0.96 6.51
C LEU A 105 -7.02 -1.68 7.34
N ASP A 106 -8.29 -1.32 7.13
CA ASP A 106 -9.43 -1.75 7.93
C ASP A 106 -9.65 -3.26 7.83
N ASN A 107 -9.81 -3.93 8.97
CA ASN A 107 -9.92 -5.39 9.11
C ASN A 107 -8.72 -6.19 8.58
N THR A 108 -7.67 -5.52 8.09
CA THR A 108 -6.44 -6.15 7.59
C THR A 108 -5.27 -5.92 8.53
N LEU A 109 -4.84 -4.66 8.74
CA LEU A 109 -3.75 -4.29 9.67
C LEU A 109 -4.27 -3.85 11.04
N LEU A 110 -5.52 -3.40 11.11
CA LEU A 110 -6.16 -2.88 12.31
C LEU A 110 -7.67 -2.98 12.20
N HIS A 111 -8.38 -2.75 13.29
CA HIS A 111 -9.83 -2.60 13.31
C HIS A 111 -10.19 -1.25 13.92
N VAL A 112 -11.14 -0.54 13.30
CA VAL A 112 -11.60 0.78 13.74
C VAL A 112 -13.10 0.74 14.01
N MET A 113 -13.51 1.29 15.15
CA MET A 113 -14.92 1.39 15.54
C MET A 113 -15.27 2.81 15.93
N ASN A 114 -16.33 3.35 15.34
CA ASN A 114 -16.88 4.64 15.77
C ASN A 114 -17.36 4.52 17.22
N VAL A 115 -16.90 5.41 18.10
CA VAL A 115 -17.21 5.37 19.55
C VAL A 115 -18.72 5.36 19.81
N SER A 116 -19.50 6.06 18.99
CA SER A 116 -20.97 6.09 19.10
C SER A 116 -21.65 4.75 18.79
N ARG A 117 -20.96 3.84 18.09
CA ARG A 117 -21.47 2.52 17.67
C ARG A 117 -21.05 1.39 18.61
N LEU A 118 -20.20 1.66 19.61
CA LEU A 118 -19.75 0.64 20.57
C LEU A 118 -20.92 0.01 21.33
N SER A 119 -20.84 -1.31 21.52
CA SER A 119 -21.80 -2.02 22.36
C SER A 119 -21.66 -1.60 23.83
N LYS A 120 -22.69 -1.85 24.65
CA LYS A 120 -22.60 -1.62 26.11
C LYS A 120 -21.45 -2.42 26.74
N ALA A 121 -21.17 -3.61 26.22
CA ALA A 121 -20.11 -4.49 26.72
C ALA A 121 -18.71 -3.94 26.41
N GLU A 122 -18.57 -3.11 25.39
CA GLU A 122 -17.27 -2.61 24.90
C GLU A 122 -16.91 -1.20 25.40
N LYS A 123 -17.84 -0.49 26.06
CA LYS A 123 -17.60 0.88 26.54
C LYS A 123 -16.43 1.00 27.52
N TYR A 124 -15.98 -0.09 28.14
CA TYR A 124 -14.79 -0.08 28.98
C TYR A 124 -13.52 0.28 28.18
N LEU A 125 -13.47 -0.07 26.89
CA LEU A 125 -12.32 0.20 26.01
C LEU A 125 -12.05 1.68 25.81
N ILE A 126 -13.06 2.55 25.94
CA ILE A 126 -12.87 4.01 25.88
C ILE A 126 -11.93 4.47 26.99
N LYS A 127 -12.09 3.92 28.20
CA LYS A 127 -11.24 4.24 29.34
C LYS A 127 -9.84 3.64 29.18
N GLU A 128 -9.74 2.42 28.65
CA GLU A 128 -8.45 1.78 28.38
C GLU A 128 -7.64 2.55 27.34
N ALA A 129 -8.26 2.93 26.23
CA ALA A 129 -7.65 3.70 25.15
C ALA A 129 -7.22 5.11 25.56
N SER A 130 -7.83 5.65 26.63
CA SER A 130 -7.48 6.96 27.21
C SER A 130 -6.49 6.83 28.37
N SER A 131 -6.18 5.61 28.82
CA SER A 131 -5.26 5.39 29.92
C SER A 131 -3.84 5.56 29.42
N THR A 132 -3.01 6.33 30.13
CA THR A 132 -1.58 6.46 29.85
C THR A 132 -0.79 5.23 30.31
N SER A 133 -1.42 4.05 30.32
CA SER A 133 -0.78 2.82 30.75
C SER A 133 0.29 2.45 29.72
N PRO A 134 1.58 2.37 30.09
CA PRO A 134 2.65 2.03 29.16
C PRO A 134 2.55 0.58 28.65
N LEU A 135 1.55 -0.20 29.09
CA LEU A 135 1.33 -1.60 28.68
C LEU A 135 0.33 -1.77 27.52
N ARG A 136 -0.34 -0.70 27.06
CA ARG A 136 -1.28 -0.78 25.92
C ARG A 136 -0.90 0.23 24.85
N ASP A 137 -0.08 -0.22 23.91
CA ASP A 137 0.42 0.54 22.75
C ASP A 137 -0.19 0.03 21.43
N ASP A 138 -1.40 -0.52 21.52
CA ASP A 138 -2.12 -1.17 20.43
C ASP A 138 -3.59 -0.70 20.31
N LEU A 139 -4.09 0.11 21.25
CA LEU A 139 -5.46 0.62 21.28
C LEU A 139 -5.47 2.10 21.59
N TRP A 140 -6.03 2.92 20.68
CA TRP A 140 -6.17 4.36 20.88
C TRP A 140 -7.56 4.85 20.58
N LYS A 141 -7.92 5.97 21.21
CA LYS A 141 -9.02 6.81 20.80
C LYS A 141 -8.46 7.94 19.94
N ILE A 142 -8.90 8.03 18.69
CA ILE A 142 -8.50 9.06 17.75
C ILE A 142 -9.69 9.87 17.28
N GLU A 143 -9.46 11.12 16.90
CA GLU A 143 -10.45 11.98 16.26
C GLU A 143 -10.06 12.20 14.80
N VAL A 144 -11.01 12.01 13.89
CA VAL A 144 -10.76 12.13 12.45
C VAL A 144 -11.73 13.10 11.80
N GLY A 145 -11.18 13.94 10.92
CA GLY A 145 -11.93 14.80 10.00
C GLY A 145 -12.51 16.05 10.66
N LYS A 146 -13.19 16.86 9.83
CA LYS A 146 -13.70 18.19 10.22
C LYS A 146 -14.74 18.18 11.33
N TYR A 147 -15.42 17.05 11.53
CA TYR A 147 -16.46 16.88 12.54
C TYR A 147 -15.95 16.22 13.82
N SER A 148 -14.64 16.06 14.00
CA SER A 148 -14.02 15.40 15.16
C SER A 148 -14.71 14.08 15.51
N THR A 149 -14.92 13.23 14.50
CA THR A 149 -15.56 11.94 14.74
C THR A 149 -14.59 11.06 15.52
N GLU A 150 -15.03 10.58 16.69
CA GLU A 150 -14.23 9.77 17.59
C GLU A 150 -14.26 8.29 17.17
N TYR A 151 -13.09 7.69 17.06
CA TYR A 151 -12.90 6.28 16.75
C TYR A 151 -12.03 5.62 17.82
N LEU A 152 -12.37 4.38 18.18
CA LEU A 152 -11.40 3.46 18.78
C LEU A 152 -10.70 2.71 17.66
N THR A 153 -9.38 2.67 17.72
CA THR A 153 -8.52 2.00 16.75
C THR A 153 -7.67 0.98 17.47
N LYS A 154 -7.79 -0.28 17.07
CA LYS A 154 -7.04 -1.40 17.62
C LYS A 154 -6.12 -1.96 16.53
N LEU A 155 -4.82 -2.03 16.78
CA LEU A 155 -3.89 -2.73 15.89
C LEU A 155 -4.17 -4.23 15.89
N ARG A 156 -4.00 -4.86 14.73
CA ARG A 156 -3.97 -6.31 14.66
C ARG A 156 -2.67 -6.81 15.29
N PRO A 157 -2.71 -7.88 16.11
CA PRO A 157 -1.51 -8.50 16.65
C PRO A 157 -0.47 -8.75 15.56
N PHE A 158 0.82 -8.60 15.91
CA PHE A 158 1.95 -8.77 15.00
C PHE A 158 2.12 -7.71 13.89
N VAL A 159 1.33 -6.63 13.84
CA VAL A 159 1.42 -5.63 12.74
C VAL A 159 2.77 -4.93 12.62
N ARG A 160 3.45 -4.63 13.74
CA ARG A 160 4.73 -3.91 13.73
C ARG A 160 5.85 -4.78 13.14
N ASP A 161 6.01 -5.99 13.68
CA ASP A 161 6.97 -6.98 13.18
C ASP A 161 6.66 -7.38 11.74
N PHE A 162 5.38 -7.54 11.40
CA PHE A 162 4.95 -7.77 10.02
C PHE A 162 5.46 -6.70 9.06
N LEU A 163 5.29 -5.41 9.39
CA LEU A 163 5.73 -4.31 8.54
C LEU A 163 7.25 -4.21 8.45
N GLU A 164 7.95 -4.43 9.57
CA GLU A 164 9.42 -4.47 9.60
C GLU A 164 9.96 -5.54 8.66
N GLU A 165 9.53 -6.80 8.84
CA GLU A 165 10.01 -7.92 8.03
C GLU A 165 9.54 -7.83 6.57
N ALA A 166 8.29 -7.42 6.33
CA ALA A 166 7.80 -7.23 4.97
C ALA A 166 8.59 -6.15 4.23
N ASN A 167 8.99 -5.08 4.91
CA ASN A 167 9.78 -4.00 4.30
C ASN A 167 11.19 -4.45 3.90
N GLU A 168 11.73 -5.56 4.42
CA GLU A 168 13.00 -6.10 3.91
C GLU A 168 12.87 -6.68 2.51
N MET A 169 11.70 -7.25 2.19
CA MET A 169 11.43 -8.02 0.97
C MET A 169 10.59 -7.26 -0.05
N PHE A 170 9.83 -6.26 0.40
CA PHE A 170 8.85 -5.55 -0.41
C PHE A 170 8.99 -4.03 -0.27
N THR A 171 8.60 -3.32 -1.32
CA THR A 171 8.24 -1.91 -1.26
C THR A 171 6.76 -1.82 -0.96
N VAL A 172 6.40 -1.36 0.23
CA VAL A 172 5.04 -1.45 0.78
C VAL A 172 4.23 -0.20 0.44
N SER A 173 2.98 -0.39 0.02
CA SER A 173 2.00 0.67 -0.25
C SER A 173 0.70 0.37 0.49
N VAL A 174 0.00 1.42 0.91
CA VAL A 174 -1.36 1.32 1.47
C VAL A 174 -2.38 1.59 0.38
N TYR A 175 -3.46 0.81 0.37
CA TYR A 175 -4.62 1.05 -0.48
C TYR A 175 -5.90 0.79 0.32
N THR A 176 -6.50 1.86 0.85
CA THR A 176 -7.75 1.81 1.62
C THR A 176 -8.90 2.45 0.84
N MET A 177 -10.13 2.03 1.13
CA MET A 177 -11.35 2.71 0.69
C MET A 177 -11.71 3.94 1.55
N GLY A 178 -11.01 4.15 2.68
CA GLY A 178 -11.16 5.33 3.52
C GLY A 178 -10.69 6.62 2.85
N SER A 179 -11.05 7.77 3.42
CA SER A 179 -10.60 9.07 2.95
C SER A 179 -9.12 9.35 3.29
N ARG A 180 -8.54 10.37 2.68
CA ARG A 180 -7.15 10.78 2.94
C ARG A 180 -6.90 11.20 4.39
N ASP A 181 -7.80 11.99 4.97
CA ASP A 181 -7.69 12.40 6.37
C ASP A 181 -7.77 11.21 7.33
N TYR A 182 -8.62 10.23 6.98
CA TYR A 182 -8.76 8.98 7.73
C TYR A 182 -7.50 8.13 7.66
N ALA A 183 -7.01 7.85 6.45
CA ALA A 183 -5.79 7.07 6.27
C ALA A 183 -4.61 7.74 6.98
N LYS A 184 -4.46 9.06 6.87
CA LYS A 184 -3.39 9.80 7.53
C LYS A 184 -3.41 9.60 9.05
N ALA A 185 -4.57 9.78 9.69
CA ALA A 185 -4.71 9.62 11.13
C ALA A 185 -4.36 8.21 11.62
N LEU A 186 -4.71 7.17 10.84
CA LEU A 186 -4.34 5.80 11.17
C LEU A 186 -2.84 5.54 11.00
N LEU A 187 -2.23 6.07 9.94
CA LEU A 187 -0.81 5.85 9.68
C LEU A 187 0.09 6.55 10.70
N GLU A 188 -0.35 7.64 11.32
CA GLU A 188 0.34 8.25 12.47
C GLU A 188 0.48 7.29 13.67
N LEU A 189 -0.35 6.24 13.76
CA LEU A 189 -0.27 5.22 14.82
C LEU A 189 0.69 4.06 14.46
N ILE A 190 0.77 3.72 13.17
CA ILE A 190 1.47 2.51 12.71
C ILE A 190 2.87 2.83 12.16
N ASP A 191 3.02 3.94 11.44
CA ASP A 191 4.26 4.37 10.77
C ASP A 191 4.50 5.89 10.97
N PRO A 192 4.64 6.36 12.23
CA PRO A 192 4.80 7.79 12.53
C PRO A 192 6.06 8.42 11.91
N GLU A 193 7.10 7.61 11.69
CA GLU A 193 8.38 8.06 11.12
C GLU A 193 8.43 7.89 9.59
N GLU A 194 7.33 7.48 8.95
CA GLU A 194 7.19 7.25 7.50
C GLU A 194 8.24 6.30 6.89
N VAL A 195 8.62 5.26 7.64
CA VAL A 195 9.69 4.30 7.29
C VAL A 195 9.21 3.26 6.28
N TYR A 196 7.93 2.87 6.34
CA TYR A 196 7.40 1.74 5.56
C TYR A 196 6.70 2.18 4.29
N PHE A 197 5.79 3.17 4.40
CA PHE A 197 4.91 3.53 3.30
C PHE A 197 5.47 4.66 2.43
N GLU A 198 6.32 5.54 2.99
CA GLU A 198 6.99 6.64 2.28
C GLU A 198 6.06 7.40 1.30
N GLY A 199 4.84 7.73 1.76
CA GLY A 199 3.83 8.44 0.97
C GLY A 199 3.05 7.61 -0.07
N ARG A 200 3.30 6.30 -0.20
CA ARG A 200 2.57 5.40 -1.11
C ARG A 200 1.21 4.99 -0.53
N VAL A 201 0.32 5.96 -0.35
CA VAL A 201 -0.99 5.78 0.28
C VAL A 201 -2.09 6.14 -0.72
N ILE A 202 -2.75 5.13 -1.26
CA ILE A 202 -3.90 5.27 -2.17
C ILE A 202 -5.17 5.17 -1.33
N THR A 203 -6.10 6.09 -1.56
CA THR A 203 -7.31 6.24 -0.73
C THR A 203 -8.58 6.20 -1.57
N GLY A 204 -9.75 6.15 -0.93
CA GLY A 204 -11.04 6.26 -1.62
C GLY A 204 -11.21 7.57 -2.39
N ASP A 205 -10.49 8.63 -1.99
CA ASP A 205 -10.46 9.90 -2.73
C ASP A 205 -9.76 9.76 -4.11
N ASP A 206 -8.83 8.80 -4.23
CA ASP A 206 -8.10 8.49 -5.47
C ASP A 206 -8.83 7.42 -6.31
N SER A 207 -9.55 6.50 -5.66
CA SER A 207 -10.33 5.43 -6.31
C SER A 207 -11.60 5.08 -5.54
N PRO A 208 -12.73 5.78 -5.79
CA PRO A 208 -13.90 5.73 -4.91
C PRO A 208 -14.79 4.48 -5.03
N TYR A 209 -14.61 3.66 -6.08
CA TYR A 209 -15.56 2.56 -6.38
C TYR A 209 -14.95 1.17 -6.32
N VAL A 210 -13.68 1.02 -6.71
CA VAL A 210 -12.99 -0.27 -6.83
C VAL A 210 -11.51 -0.09 -6.56
N LYS A 211 -10.84 -1.12 -6.02
CA LYS A 211 -9.38 -1.14 -5.95
C LYS A 211 -8.82 -1.67 -7.27
N THR A 212 -7.76 -1.03 -7.76
CA THR A 212 -7.10 -1.41 -9.02
C THR A 212 -5.61 -1.16 -8.97
N LEU A 213 -4.81 -2.07 -9.54
CA LEU A 213 -3.38 -1.89 -9.69
C LEU A 213 -3.01 -0.80 -10.70
N ASP A 214 -3.96 -0.18 -11.40
CA ASP A 214 -3.72 0.96 -12.31
C ASP A 214 -3.07 2.16 -11.62
N LEU A 215 -3.37 2.37 -10.32
CA LEU A 215 -2.78 3.44 -9.52
C LEU A 215 -1.45 3.02 -8.88
N VAL A 216 -1.07 1.74 -8.93
CA VAL A 216 0.20 1.25 -8.40
C VAL A 216 1.24 1.31 -9.51
N LEU A 217 2.32 2.08 -9.31
CA LEU A 217 3.41 2.26 -10.30
C LEU A 217 4.39 1.08 -10.35
N ALA A 218 3.86 -0.15 -10.36
CA ALA A 218 4.58 -1.40 -10.59
C ALA A 218 3.80 -2.33 -11.53
N GLU A 219 4.49 -3.18 -12.27
CA GLU A 219 3.89 -4.26 -13.07
C GLU A 219 3.27 -5.32 -12.16
N GLU A 220 2.06 -5.77 -12.48
CA GLU A 220 1.31 -6.76 -11.69
C GLU A 220 2.12 -8.05 -11.42
N ARG A 221 3.02 -8.44 -12.33
CA ARG A 221 3.89 -9.62 -12.16
C ARG A 221 4.79 -9.57 -10.93
N GLY A 222 5.02 -8.38 -10.36
CA GLY A 222 5.83 -8.16 -9.16
C GLY A 222 5.06 -7.59 -7.99
N VAL A 223 3.72 -7.60 -8.02
CA VAL A 223 2.86 -7.01 -6.98
C VAL A 223 2.05 -8.09 -6.28
N VAL A 224 2.11 -8.14 -4.96
CA VAL A 224 1.22 -8.94 -4.10
C VAL A 224 0.27 -7.99 -3.38
N ILE A 225 -1.01 -8.37 -3.27
CA ILE A 225 -2.05 -7.63 -2.56
C ILE A 225 -2.43 -8.44 -1.33
N VAL A 226 -2.56 -7.79 -0.16
CA VAL A 226 -3.16 -8.37 1.05
C VAL A 226 -4.35 -7.51 1.44
N ASP A 227 -5.54 -8.11 1.43
CA ASP A 227 -6.81 -7.42 1.64
C ASP A 227 -7.86 -8.43 2.10
N ASP A 228 -8.71 -8.06 3.05
CA ASP A 228 -9.73 -8.96 3.60
C ASP A 228 -11.01 -9.08 2.74
N THR A 229 -11.14 -8.24 1.70
CA THR A 229 -12.36 -8.16 0.89
C THR A 229 -12.07 -8.40 -0.59
N ARG A 230 -12.17 -9.66 -1.03
CA ARG A 230 -11.96 -10.06 -2.44
C ARG A 230 -12.81 -9.31 -3.47
N SER A 231 -14.01 -8.85 -3.11
CA SER A 231 -14.95 -8.23 -4.05
C SER A 231 -14.51 -6.85 -4.54
N VAL A 232 -13.68 -6.12 -3.77
CA VAL A 232 -13.18 -4.79 -4.20
C VAL A 232 -12.07 -4.86 -5.25
N TRP A 233 -11.45 -6.04 -5.42
CA TRP A 233 -10.38 -6.31 -6.39
C TRP A 233 -10.89 -7.06 -7.62
N THR A 234 -11.87 -6.50 -8.35
CA THR A 234 -12.58 -7.19 -9.43
C THR A 234 -11.68 -7.76 -10.53
N HIS A 235 -10.63 -7.02 -10.91
CA HIS A 235 -9.73 -7.37 -12.03
C HIS A 235 -8.37 -7.94 -11.62
N HIS A 236 -8.03 -7.94 -10.32
CA HIS A 236 -6.68 -8.26 -9.83
C HIS A 236 -6.66 -9.40 -8.81
N LYS A 237 -7.67 -10.27 -8.83
CA LYS A 237 -7.82 -11.39 -7.88
C LYS A 237 -6.67 -12.40 -7.92
N SER A 238 -5.90 -12.45 -9.01
CA SER A 238 -4.73 -13.32 -9.14
C SER A 238 -3.50 -12.80 -8.38
N ASN A 239 -3.51 -11.52 -7.98
CA ASN A 239 -2.49 -10.90 -7.13
C ASN A 239 -2.87 -10.92 -5.64
N LEU A 240 -4.13 -11.29 -5.32
CA LEU A 240 -4.71 -11.16 -4.00
C LEU A 240 -4.44 -12.38 -3.12
N VAL A 241 -3.82 -12.10 -1.98
CA VAL A 241 -3.84 -12.92 -0.77
C VAL A 241 -5.00 -12.40 0.08
N GLU A 242 -6.10 -13.14 0.11
CA GLU A 242 -7.25 -12.80 0.93
C GLU A 242 -6.97 -13.22 2.36
N ILE A 243 -6.82 -12.24 3.26
CA ILE A 243 -6.59 -12.47 4.69
C ILE A 243 -7.93 -12.54 5.42
N SER A 244 -8.02 -13.38 6.44
CA SER A 244 -9.17 -13.36 7.35
C SER A 244 -9.39 -11.96 7.95
N LYS A 245 -10.66 -11.54 8.00
CA LYS A 245 -11.08 -10.26 8.60
C LYS A 245 -10.79 -10.22 10.09
N TYR A 246 -10.10 -9.16 10.52
CA TYR A 246 -9.79 -8.93 11.92
C TYR A 246 -10.94 -8.24 12.66
N TYR A 247 -11.63 -8.98 13.52
CA TYR A 247 -12.80 -8.50 14.26
C TYR A 247 -12.53 -8.32 15.75
N TYR A 248 -11.75 -7.29 16.10
CA TYR A 248 -11.60 -6.90 17.50
C TYR A 248 -12.88 -6.39 18.15
N PHE A 249 -13.51 -5.35 17.59
CA PHE A 249 -14.77 -4.78 18.07
C PHE A 249 -16.00 -5.52 17.50
N ARG A 250 -17.15 -5.36 18.14
CA ARG A 250 -18.43 -5.85 17.62
C ARG A 250 -18.87 -5.03 16.41
N ASP A 251 -18.94 -5.69 15.25
CA ASP A 251 -19.64 -5.14 14.09
C ASP A 251 -21.10 -5.60 14.06
N ASN A 252 -22.03 -4.69 13.74
CA ASN A 252 -23.45 -5.01 13.61
C ASN A 252 -23.72 -5.94 12.42
N ALA A 253 -22.86 -5.95 11.40
CA ALA A 253 -22.95 -6.89 10.28
C ALA A 253 -22.73 -8.36 10.70
N GLN A 254 -22.15 -8.58 11.89
CA GLN A 254 -21.87 -9.90 12.47
C GLN A 254 -22.96 -10.38 13.44
N GLN A 255 -24.09 -9.69 13.59
CA GLN A 255 -25.13 -10.09 14.57
C GLN A 255 -25.72 -11.50 14.34
N GLU A 256 -25.58 -12.05 13.13
CA GLU A 256 -26.02 -13.42 12.82
C GLU A 256 -24.92 -14.48 12.98
N SER A 257 -23.68 -14.07 13.28
CA SER A 257 -22.58 -14.99 13.59
C SER A 257 -22.62 -15.36 15.08
N SER A 258 -22.45 -16.65 15.38
CA SER A 258 -22.45 -17.16 16.77
C SER A 258 -21.18 -16.81 17.55
N SER A 259 -20.15 -16.29 16.87
CA SER A 259 -18.85 -15.99 17.48
C SER A 259 -18.85 -14.59 18.07
N LYS A 260 -18.34 -14.44 19.29
CA LYS A 260 -18.17 -13.13 19.91
C LYS A 260 -16.91 -12.46 19.36
N PRO A 261 -16.87 -11.12 19.26
CA PRO A 261 -15.66 -10.40 18.90
C PRO A 261 -14.62 -10.49 20.03
N TYR A 262 -13.34 -10.32 19.69
CA TYR A 262 -12.22 -10.46 20.63
C TYR A 262 -12.34 -9.54 21.87
N SER A 263 -12.86 -8.32 21.67
CA SER A 263 -13.13 -7.37 22.76
C SER A 263 -14.00 -7.95 23.87
N GLU A 264 -15.05 -8.68 23.52
CA GLU A 264 -15.99 -9.24 24.49
C GLU A 264 -15.49 -10.52 25.14
N GLU A 265 -14.62 -11.25 24.44
CA GLU A 265 -13.94 -12.43 24.98
C GLU A 265 -12.72 -12.06 25.82
N LYS A 266 -12.28 -10.80 25.78
CA LYS A 266 -11.03 -10.31 26.40
C LYS A 266 -9.81 -11.11 25.92
N SER A 267 -9.83 -11.47 24.64
CA SER A 267 -8.77 -12.21 23.94
C SER A 267 -8.31 -11.39 22.73
N ASP A 268 -7.44 -11.98 21.91
CA ASP A 268 -7.02 -11.41 20.64
C ASP A 268 -6.51 -12.52 19.69
N GLU A 269 -6.18 -12.16 18.45
CA GLU A 269 -5.40 -13.03 17.56
C GLU A 269 -4.02 -13.35 18.14
N SER A 270 -3.50 -14.53 17.81
CA SER A 270 -2.15 -14.94 18.18
C SER A 270 -1.11 -14.22 17.34
N GLU A 271 -0.01 -13.78 17.96
CA GLU A 271 1.11 -13.19 17.23
C GLU A 271 1.94 -14.22 16.44
N GLY A 272 1.89 -15.51 16.79
CA GLY A 272 2.71 -16.55 16.14
C GLY A 272 2.03 -17.26 14.95
N ASP A 273 0.71 -17.32 14.96
CA ASP A 273 -0.12 -18.05 13.99
C ASP A 273 -1.46 -17.36 13.67
N GLY A 274 -1.61 -16.08 14.03
CA GLY A 274 -2.71 -15.23 13.56
C GLY A 274 -2.57 -14.80 12.10
N GLY A 275 -3.49 -13.96 11.62
CA GLY A 275 -3.62 -13.65 10.20
C GLY A 275 -2.34 -13.06 9.60
N LEU A 276 -1.77 -12.02 10.22
CA LEU A 276 -0.56 -11.36 9.71
C LEU A 276 0.68 -12.26 9.77
N ALA A 277 0.81 -13.08 10.82
CA ALA A 277 1.92 -14.02 10.95
C ALA A 277 1.90 -15.06 9.83
N ASN A 278 0.71 -15.56 9.48
CA ASN A 278 0.55 -16.53 8.39
C ASN A 278 0.73 -15.87 7.01
N VAL A 279 0.22 -14.66 6.81
CA VAL A 279 0.50 -13.89 5.59
C VAL A 279 1.99 -13.65 5.41
N LEU A 280 2.74 -13.29 6.47
CA LEU A 280 4.19 -13.08 6.35
C LEU A 280 4.92 -14.36 5.93
N LYS A 281 4.55 -15.52 6.46
CA LYS A 281 5.11 -16.82 6.03
C LYS A 281 4.89 -17.02 4.53
N LEU A 282 3.67 -16.78 4.04
CA LEU A 282 3.37 -16.86 2.61
C LEU A 282 4.15 -15.84 1.78
N LEU A 283 4.28 -14.59 2.24
CA LEU A 283 5.05 -13.55 1.55
C LEU A 283 6.53 -13.92 1.42
N LYS A 284 7.12 -14.53 2.47
CA LYS A 284 8.49 -15.07 2.44
C LYS A 284 8.63 -16.18 1.41
N GLU A 285 7.67 -17.09 1.31
CA GLU A 285 7.66 -18.16 0.30
C GLU A 285 7.56 -17.61 -1.13
N VAL A 286 6.66 -16.66 -1.37
CA VAL A 286 6.52 -15.99 -2.67
C VAL A 286 7.80 -15.27 -3.05
N HIS A 287 8.40 -14.51 -2.13
CA HIS A 287 9.66 -13.81 -2.38
C HIS A 287 10.81 -14.78 -2.68
N CYS A 288 10.98 -15.80 -1.85
CA CYS A 288 11.99 -16.85 -2.08
C CYS A 288 11.80 -17.53 -3.43
N GLY A 289 10.55 -17.90 -3.77
CA GLY A 289 10.20 -18.53 -5.04
C GLY A 289 10.54 -17.64 -6.24
N PHE A 290 10.16 -16.36 -6.19
CA PHE A 290 10.41 -15.39 -7.27
C PHE A 290 11.91 -15.19 -7.52
N PHE A 291 12.73 -15.14 -6.47
CA PHE A 291 14.16 -14.89 -6.58
C PHE A 291 15.04 -16.16 -6.63
N ARG A 292 14.44 -17.35 -6.71
CA ARG A 292 15.17 -18.62 -6.82
C ARG A 292 15.88 -18.78 -8.17
N VAL A 293 15.41 -18.10 -9.21
CA VAL A 293 15.95 -18.18 -10.57
C VAL A 293 17.19 -17.29 -10.77
N LYS A 294 17.91 -17.50 -11.88
CA LYS A 294 19.04 -16.65 -12.25
C LYS A 294 18.57 -15.23 -12.60
N LYS A 295 19.47 -14.25 -12.47
CA LYS A 295 19.16 -12.82 -12.64
C LYS A 295 18.55 -12.46 -14.00
N ASP A 296 19.01 -13.11 -15.07
CA ASP A 296 18.51 -12.95 -16.44
C ASP A 296 17.09 -13.49 -16.63
N GLN A 297 16.65 -14.39 -15.74
CA GLN A 297 15.31 -14.99 -15.76
C GLN A 297 14.30 -14.26 -14.86
N LEU A 298 14.74 -13.33 -14.00
CA LEU A 298 13.84 -12.56 -13.11
C LEU A 298 12.81 -11.73 -13.87
N LEU A 299 13.10 -11.36 -15.12
CA LEU A 299 12.18 -10.57 -15.95
C LEU A 299 10.99 -11.38 -16.48
N SER A 300 11.06 -12.72 -16.45
CA SER A 300 9.94 -13.59 -16.82
C SER A 300 9.17 -14.14 -15.61
N GLN A 301 9.65 -13.87 -14.39
CA GLN A 301 8.95 -14.29 -13.17
C GLN A 301 7.68 -13.46 -12.96
N ASP A 302 6.67 -14.13 -12.38
CA ASP A 302 5.35 -13.59 -12.11
C ASP A 302 4.80 -14.16 -10.79
N VAL A 303 4.60 -13.28 -9.81
CA VAL A 303 4.07 -13.65 -8.48
C VAL A 303 2.71 -14.33 -8.55
N ARG A 304 1.90 -14.03 -9.57
CA ARG A 304 0.55 -14.61 -9.73
C ARG A 304 0.59 -16.10 -10.04
N LEU A 305 1.71 -16.60 -10.57
CA LEU A 305 1.91 -18.04 -10.76
C LEU A 305 2.27 -18.69 -9.43
N LEU A 306 3.15 -18.07 -8.65
CA LEU A 306 3.55 -18.55 -7.32
C LEU A 306 2.37 -18.60 -6.34
N LEU A 307 1.51 -17.58 -6.36
CA LEU A 307 0.31 -17.53 -5.53
C LEU A 307 -0.74 -18.60 -5.88
N LYS A 308 -0.72 -19.15 -7.11
CA LYS A 308 -1.61 -20.27 -7.48
C LYS A 308 -1.10 -21.61 -6.97
N ASP A 309 0.21 -21.77 -6.87
CA ASP A 309 0.87 -23.01 -6.47
C ASP A 309 0.89 -23.17 -4.95
N ILE A 310 0.81 -22.06 -4.20
CA ILE A 310 0.68 -22.06 -2.75
C ILE A 310 -0.79 -22.26 -2.39
N ASP A 311 -1.10 -23.21 -1.51
CA ASP A 311 -2.47 -23.44 -1.06
C ASP A 311 -2.92 -22.30 -0.13
N VAL A 312 -3.46 -21.22 -0.71
CA VAL A 312 -3.94 -20.03 0.01
C VAL A 312 -5.20 -20.33 0.86
N LYS A 313 -5.67 -21.58 0.91
CA LYS A 313 -6.96 -21.93 1.53
C LYS A 313 -7.01 -21.87 3.06
N LEU A 314 -5.95 -21.45 3.75
CA LEU A 314 -5.89 -21.46 5.22
C LEU A 314 -5.23 -20.20 5.84
N LEU A 315 -5.37 -19.03 5.19
CA LEU A 315 -5.02 -17.72 5.77
C LEU A 315 -6.26 -16.99 6.34
#